data_AF-A0A8T6L6S9-F1
#
_entry.id   AF-A0A8T6L6S9-F1
#
_cell.length_a   1.000
_cell.length_b   1.000
_cell.length_c   1.000
_cell.angle_alpha   90.00
_cell.angle_beta   90.00
_cell.angle_gamma   90.00
#
_symmetry.space_group_name_H-M   'P 1'
#
loop_
_entity.id
_entity.type
_entity.pdbx_description
1 polymer ?
#
loop_
_entity_poly.entity_id
_entity_poly.type
_entity_poly.pdbx_seq_one_letter_code
_entity_poly.pdbx_strand_id
1 'polypeptide(L)'
;MAETEGVIQFECCLAAPGAELPDDLAQPLLAWRKVLRRLELIGQTEARYGGLGYGNISRRVPGAAGGFLITASQTSGIADAGVEHLVWVRRWDLGRFQVEAEGALPPSSESL
;
A
#
# COMPACT_ATOMS: atom_id res chain seq x y z
N MET A 1 -21.92 -8.07 13.73
CA MET A 1 -21.30 -6.77 13.40
C MET A 1 -20.79 -6.91 11.98
N ALA A 2 -21.16 -6.00 11.08
CA ALA A 2 -20.62 -6.02 9.73
C ALA A 2 -19.13 -5.69 9.81
N GLU A 3 -18.28 -6.49 9.18
CA GLU A 3 -16.85 -6.16 9.04
C GLU A 3 -16.73 -4.91 8.16
N THR A 4 -15.96 -3.92 8.62
CA THR A 4 -15.73 -2.69 7.86
C THR A 4 -14.57 -2.93 6.89
N GLU A 5 -14.90 -3.12 5.61
CA GLU A 5 -13.92 -3.35 4.54
C GLU A 5 -13.05 -2.10 4.32
N GLY A 6 -11.74 -2.30 4.06
CA GLY A 6 -10.79 -1.21 3.80
C GLY A 6 -10.33 -0.41 5.02
N VAL A 7 -10.61 -0.88 6.24
CA VAL A 7 -10.13 -0.25 7.48
C VAL A 7 -8.88 -0.97 7.98
N ILE A 8 -7.86 -0.20 8.38
CA ILE A 8 -6.66 -0.74 9.02
C ILE A 8 -7.04 -1.29 10.40
N GLN A 9 -6.82 -2.59 10.61
CA GLN A 9 -7.14 -3.29 11.86
C GLN A 9 -5.90 -3.58 12.73
N PHE A 10 -4.70 -3.27 12.23
CA PHE A 10 -3.43 -3.41 12.92
C PHE A 10 -2.91 -2.06 13.41
N GLU A 11 -2.04 -2.07 14.43
CA GLU A 11 -1.35 -0.86 14.86
C GLU A 11 -0.29 -0.45 13.83
N CYS A 12 -0.30 0.81 13.39
CA CYS A 12 0.64 1.31 12.39
C CYS A 12 1.55 2.39 12.99
N CYS A 13 2.82 2.05 13.20
CA CYS A 13 3.87 3.01 13.52
C CYS A 13 4.41 3.62 12.21
N LEU A 14 3.75 4.69 11.75
CA LEU A 14 4.15 5.40 10.53
C LEU A 14 5.15 6.50 10.84
N ALA A 15 6.36 6.38 10.30
CA ALA A 15 7.32 7.46 10.23
C ALA A 15 7.21 8.21 8.90
N ALA A 16 7.60 9.49 8.91
CA ALA A 16 7.70 10.29 7.69
C ALA A 16 8.68 9.62 6.70
N PRO A 17 8.51 9.84 5.38
CA PRO A 17 9.44 9.32 4.39
C PRO A 17 10.88 9.74 4.73
N GLY A 18 11.77 8.75 4.87
CA GLY A 18 13.18 8.99 5.13
C GLY A 18 13.95 9.38 3.86
N ALA A 19 14.98 8.60 3.53
CA ALA A 19 15.65 8.73 2.25
C ALA A 19 14.68 8.43 1.09
N GLU A 20 14.94 9.06 -0.06
CA GLU A 20 14.13 8.90 -1.26
C GLU A 20 14.04 7.42 -1.66
N LEU A 21 12.82 6.95 -1.98
CA LEU A 21 12.59 5.57 -2.40
C LEU A 21 13.39 5.31 -3.70
N PRO A 22 14.20 4.23 -3.76
CA PRO A 22 14.95 3.92 -4.97
C PRO A 22 14.01 3.74 -6.17
N ASP A 23 14.29 4.47 -7.27
CA ASP A 23 13.47 4.44 -8.48
C ASP A 23 13.35 3.03 -9.08
N ASP A 24 14.41 2.22 -8.98
CA ASP A 24 14.45 0.84 -9.45
C ASP A 24 13.46 -0.06 -8.68
N LEU A 25 13.07 0.33 -7.46
CA LEU A 25 12.04 -0.32 -6.67
C LEU A 25 10.65 0.26 -6.95
N ALA A 26 10.53 1.58 -6.91
CA ALA A 26 9.27 2.31 -6.99
C ALA A 26 8.65 2.29 -8.39
N GLN A 27 9.42 2.61 -9.43
CA GLN A 27 8.89 2.78 -10.79
C GLN A 27 8.25 1.50 -11.35
N PRO A 28 8.84 0.30 -11.18
CA PRO A 28 8.18 -0.92 -11.66
C PRO A 28 6.87 -1.22 -10.92
N LEU A 29 6.79 -0.90 -9.62
CA LEU A 29 5.56 -1.09 -8.84
C LEU A 29 4.44 -0.15 -9.32
N LEU A 30 4.76 1.12 -9.56
CA LEU A 30 3.81 2.10 -10.11
C LEU A 30 3.38 1.75 -11.54
N ALA A 31 4.31 1.26 -12.37
CA ALA A 31 4.01 0.80 -13.73
C ALA A 31 3.02 -0.38 -13.71
N TRP A 32 3.26 -1.39 -12.86
CA TRP A 32 2.32 -2.50 -12.69
C TRP A 32 0.99 -2.06 -12.13
N ARG A 33 0.97 -1.14 -11.15
CA ARG A 33 -0.27 -0.55 -10.65
C ARG A 33 -1.10 0.07 -11.78
N LYS A 34 -0.46 0.80 -12.70
CA LYS A 34 -1.13 1.41 -13.86
C LYS A 34 -1.73 0.35 -14.80
N VAL A 35 -1.03 -0.75 -15.02
CA VAL A 35 -1.54 -1.89 -15.81
C VAL A 35 -2.74 -2.53 -15.11
N LEU A 36 -2.63 -2.87 -13.83
CA LEU A 36 -3.72 -3.50 -13.05
C LEU A 36 -4.95 -2.60 -12.94
N ARG A 37 -4.75 -1.28 -12.84
CA ARG A 37 -5.82 -0.27 -12.93
C ARG A 37 -6.57 -0.34 -14.26
N ARG A 38 -5.85 -0.39 -15.39
CA ARG A 38 -6.46 -0.49 -16.73
C ARG A 38 -7.21 -1.80 -16.94
N LEU A 39 -6.83 -2.84 -16.21
CA LEU A 39 -7.49 -4.15 -16.21
C LEU A 39 -8.61 -4.26 -15.17
N GLU A 40 -8.94 -3.19 -14.44
CA GLU A 40 -9.95 -3.17 -13.36
C GLU A 40 -9.69 -4.22 -12.26
N LEU A 41 -8.41 -4.48 -11.99
CA LEU A 41 -7.95 -5.35 -10.89
C LEU A 41 -7.55 -4.54 -9.65
N ILE A 42 -7.25 -3.26 -9.82
CA ILE A 42 -7.10 -2.25 -8.77
C ILE A 42 -7.95 -1.07 -9.19
N GLY A 43 -8.73 -0.47 -8.30
CA GLY A 43 -9.56 0.66 -8.68
C GLY A 43 -10.58 1.06 -7.64
N GLN A 44 -11.50 1.92 -8.06
CA GLN A 44 -12.66 2.31 -7.29
C GLN A 44 -13.79 2.56 -8.28
N THR A 45 -14.92 1.88 -8.09
CA THR A 45 -16.09 1.98 -8.98
C THR A 45 -17.35 1.84 -8.14
N GLU A 46 -18.38 2.64 -8.39
CA GLU A 46 -19.66 2.54 -7.65
C GLU A 46 -20.28 1.13 -7.69
N ALA A 47 -20.06 0.40 -8.78
CA ALA A 47 -20.59 -0.96 -8.99
C ALA A 47 -19.89 -2.07 -8.18
N ARG A 48 -18.78 -1.78 -7.47
CA ARG A 48 -18.03 -2.77 -6.68
C ARG A 48 -17.86 -2.29 -5.24
N TYR A 49 -17.96 -3.21 -4.28
CA TYR A 49 -17.70 -2.97 -2.86
C TYR A 49 -18.38 -1.70 -2.30
N GLY A 50 -19.61 -1.39 -2.76
CA GLY A 50 -20.33 -0.19 -2.34
C GLY A 50 -19.63 1.13 -2.69
N GLY A 51 -18.79 1.16 -3.72
CA GLY A 51 -17.99 2.32 -4.10
C GLY A 51 -16.66 2.43 -3.37
N LEU A 52 -16.29 1.46 -2.52
CA LEU A 52 -14.99 1.41 -1.88
C LEU A 52 -13.88 1.07 -2.89
N GLY A 53 -12.68 1.56 -2.58
CA GLY A 53 -11.48 1.22 -3.33
C GLY A 53 -11.09 -0.24 -3.12
N TYR A 54 -10.65 -0.92 -4.17
CA TYR A 54 -10.26 -2.32 -4.15
C TYR A 54 -8.88 -2.55 -4.75
N GLY A 55 -8.23 -3.61 -4.29
CA GLY A 55 -6.93 -4.07 -4.76
C GLY A 55 -5.77 -3.21 -4.25
N ASN A 56 -4.66 -3.89 -3.97
CA ASN A 56 -3.37 -3.29 -3.65
C ASN A 56 -2.28 -4.02 -4.43
N ILE A 57 -1.07 -3.46 -4.46
CA ILE A 57 0.09 -4.15 -5.01
C ILE A 57 1.30 -3.88 -4.13
N SER A 58 2.10 -4.92 -3.91
CA SER A 58 3.34 -4.84 -3.16
C SER A 58 4.52 -5.43 -3.93
N ARG A 59 5.72 -5.01 -3.53
CA ARG A 59 6.99 -5.54 -4.03
C ARG A 59 7.94 -5.74 -2.86
N ARG A 60 8.55 -6.93 -2.79
CA ARG A 60 9.61 -7.24 -1.83
C ARG A 60 10.82 -6.33 -2.06
N VAL A 61 11.35 -5.74 -0.99
CA VAL A 61 12.62 -4.99 -1.03
C VAL A 61 13.76 -5.97 -0.73
N PRO A 62 14.74 -6.13 -1.64
CA PRO A 62 15.84 -7.06 -1.46
C PRO A 62 16.93 -6.51 -0.51
N GLY A 63 17.83 -7.40 -0.08
CA GLY A 63 19.03 -7.03 0.67
C GLY A 63 18.78 -6.72 2.14
N ALA A 64 19.77 -6.09 2.79
CA ALA A 64 19.77 -5.79 4.23
C ALA A 64 18.68 -4.80 4.66
N ALA A 65 18.21 -3.98 3.71
CA ALA A 65 17.08 -3.07 3.89
C ALA A 65 15.77 -3.82 4.22
N GLY A 66 15.49 -4.92 3.51
CA GLY A 66 14.38 -5.83 3.78
C GLY A 66 12.98 -5.20 3.70
N GLY A 67 11.96 -5.98 4.08
CA GLY A 67 10.56 -5.54 4.06
C GLY A 67 9.93 -5.54 2.66
N PHE A 68 8.91 -4.70 2.47
CA PHE A 68 8.21 -4.55 1.20
C PHE A 68 7.66 -3.14 0.99
N LEU A 69 7.61 -2.72 -0.27
CA LEU A 69 6.84 -1.55 -0.69
C LEU A 69 5.41 -1.99 -0.98
N ILE A 70 4.44 -1.18 -0.58
CA ILE A 70 3.01 -1.40 -0.87
C ILE A 70 2.34 -0.08 -1.18
N THR A 71 1.26 -0.10 -1.95
CA THR A 71 0.38 1.06 -2.12
C THR A 71 -0.24 1.48 -0.78
N ALA A 72 -0.33 2.79 -0.56
CA ALA A 72 -1.00 3.36 0.61
C ALA A 72 -2.50 3.04 0.63
N SER A 73 -3.08 3.02 1.84
CA SER A 73 -4.51 2.77 2.02
C SER A 73 -5.38 3.79 1.29
N GLN A 74 -6.53 3.33 0.78
CA GLN A 74 -7.53 4.16 0.10
C GLN A 74 -7.01 4.94 -1.13
N THR A 75 -5.93 4.48 -1.75
CA THR A 75 -5.36 5.11 -2.96
C THR A 75 -5.73 4.42 -4.27
N SER A 76 -6.48 3.32 -4.26
CA SER A 76 -6.82 2.57 -5.48
C SER A 76 -7.66 3.38 -6.47
N GLY A 77 -8.42 4.37 -6.01
CA GLY A 77 -9.16 5.34 -6.84
C GLY A 77 -8.29 6.35 -7.60
N ILE A 78 -7.03 6.55 -7.22
CA ILE A 78 -6.13 7.55 -7.82
C ILE A 78 -5.61 7.05 -9.18
N ALA A 79 -5.83 7.79 -10.25
CA ALA A 79 -5.40 7.39 -11.59
C ALA A 79 -3.87 7.39 -11.74
N ASP A 80 -3.26 8.55 -11.47
CA ASP A 80 -1.82 8.77 -11.59
C ASP A 80 -1.19 8.83 -10.20
N ALA A 81 -0.93 7.65 -9.61
CA ALA A 81 -0.26 7.56 -8.33
C ALA A 81 1.27 7.73 -8.51
N GLY A 82 1.88 8.62 -7.74
CA GLY A 82 3.32 8.75 -7.60
C GLY A 82 3.91 8.02 -6.37
N VAL A 83 5.18 8.26 -6.11
CA VAL A 83 5.97 7.66 -5.02
C VAL A 83 5.41 8.00 -3.63
N GLU A 84 4.74 9.15 -3.49
CA GLU A 84 4.04 9.59 -2.29
C GLU A 84 2.87 8.67 -1.88
N HIS A 85 2.39 7.85 -2.82
CA HIS A 85 1.37 6.84 -2.59
C HIS A 85 1.95 5.43 -2.34
N LEU A 86 3.27 5.31 -2.23
CA LEU A 86 3.95 4.10 -1.80
C LEU A 86 4.37 4.21 -0.33
N VAL A 87 4.32 3.08 0.35
CA VAL A 87 4.67 2.94 1.74
C VAL A 87 5.64 1.79 1.88
N TRP A 88 6.75 2.01 2.59
CA TRP A 88 7.69 0.96 2.90
C TRP A 88 7.39 0.37 4.27
N VAL A 89 6.83 -0.84 4.29
CA VAL A 89 6.70 -1.63 5.51
C VAL A 89 8.03 -2.31 5.78
N ARG A 90 8.71 -1.88 6.84
CA ARG A 90 10.05 -2.35 7.21
C ARG A 90 10.02 -3.54 8.14
N ARG A 91 9.06 -3.56 9.06
CA ARG A 91 8.92 -4.60 10.08
C ARG A 91 7.46 -4.84 10.40
N TRP A 92 7.18 -6.03 10.90
CA TRP A 92 5.88 -6.42 11.41
C TRP A 92 6.05 -7.34 12.61
N ASP A 93 5.12 -7.23 13.56
CA ASP A 93 5.01 -8.08 14.74
C ASP A 93 3.59 -8.65 14.78
N LEU A 94 3.47 -9.95 14.50
CA LEU A 94 2.19 -10.65 14.51
C LEU A 94 1.66 -10.88 15.93
N GLY A 95 2.52 -10.91 16.94
CA GLY A 95 2.11 -11.05 18.34
C GLY A 95 1.50 -9.77 18.89
N ARG A 96 1.98 -8.61 18.42
CA ARG A 96 1.42 -7.28 18.74
C ARG A 96 0.38 -6.79 17.73
N PHE A 97 0.24 -7.49 16.61
CA PHE A 97 -0.57 -7.08 15.47
C PHE A 97 -0.24 -5.63 15.02
N GLN A 98 1.06 -5.39 14.78
CA GLN A 98 1.63 -4.09 14.50
C GLN A 98 2.56 -4.12 13.28
N VAL A 99 2.64 -3.01 12.55
CA VAL A 99 3.66 -2.76 11.52
C VAL A 99 4.44 -1.47 11.80
N GLU A 100 5.71 -1.47 11.41
CA GLU A 100 6.55 -0.27 11.30
C GLU A 100 6.71 0.09 9.83
N ALA A 101 6.31 1.32 9.47
CA ALA A 101 6.24 1.76 8.09
C ALA A 101 6.82 3.16 7.90
N GLU A 102 7.30 3.45 6.69
CA GLU A 102 7.70 4.79 6.24
C GLU A 102 6.92 5.20 5.01
N GLY A 103 6.31 6.38 5.04
CA GLY A 103 5.49 6.89 3.95
C GLY A 103 4.74 8.17 4.31
N ALA A 104 4.21 8.85 3.30
CA ALA A 104 3.36 10.03 3.52
C ALA A 104 1.94 9.67 3.98
N LEU A 105 1.51 8.44 3.68
CA LEU A 105 0.20 7.89 3.97
C LEU A 105 0.38 6.52 4.64
N PRO A 106 -0.60 6.04 5.41
CA PRO A 106 -0.54 4.70 6.00
C PRO A 106 -0.57 3.61 4.91
N PRO A 107 0.04 2.43 5.16
CA PRO A 107 0.05 1.33 4.20
C PRO A 107 -1.36 0.75 4.00
N SER A 108 -1.56 -0.02 2.94
CA SER A 108 -2.81 -0.75 2.69
C SER A 108 -3.34 -1.44 3.95
N SER A 109 -4.66 -1.48 4.14
CA SER A 109 -5.29 -2.22 5.25
C SER A 109 -5.00 -3.73 5.21
N GLU A 110 -4.54 -4.25 4.07
CA GLU A 110 -4.20 -5.65 3.86
C GLU A 110 -2.67 -5.90 3.95
N SER A 111 -1.95 -5.07 4.71
CA SER A 111 -0.49 -5.18 4.87
C SER A 111 -0.04 -6.14 5.97
N LEU A 112 -0.93 -6.52 6.88
CA LEU A 112 -0.68 -7.46 7.97
C LEU A 112 -1.78 -8.52 8.05
#